data_AF-A0A377DKT4-F1
#
_entry.id   AF-A0A377DKT4-F1
#
_cell.length_a   1.000
_cell.length_b   1.000
_cell.length_c   1.000
_cell.angle_alpha   90.00
_cell.angle_beta   90.00
_cell.angle_gamma   90.00
#
_symmetry.space_group_name_H-M   'P 1'
#
loop_
_entity.id
_entity.type
_entity.pdbx_description
1 polymer ?
#
loop_
_entity_poly.entity_id
_entity_poly.type
_entity_poly.pdbx_seq_one_letter_code
_entity_poly.pdbx_strand_id
1 'polypeptide(L)'
;MCWCVSITVTGRLELNSDSIPRLQINQHYASMCNNARNDGDSQFIRSNLQDAKWLIKSLESRNDTLLRVSRCIVEQQQAFFEQGEEYMKPMVLADIAQAVEMHESTISRVTTPKIPA
;
A
#
# COMPACT_ATOMS: atom_id res chain seq x y z
N MET A 1 -1.48 4.62 13.58
CA MET A 1 -1.28 3.40 12.78
C MET A 1 -2.24 3.44 11.61
N CYS A 2 -1.77 3.14 10.40
CA CYS A 2 -2.58 3.16 9.18
C CYS A 2 -3.59 2.00 9.25
N TRP A 3 -4.91 2.27 9.20
CA TRP A 3 -5.99 1.27 9.35
C TRP A 3 -6.02 0.17 8.27
N CYS A 4 -5.08 0.18 7.33
CA CYS A 4 -4.96 -0.82 6.27
C CYS A 4 -4.21 -2.10 6.68
N VAL A 5 -3.61 -2.16 7.87
CA VAL A 5 -2.85 -3.33 8.32
C VAL A 5 -3.44 -3.89 9.60
N SER A 6 -3.81 -5.16 9.58
CA SER A 6 -4.27 -5.92 10.74
C SER A 6 -3.11 -6.72 11.31
N ILE A 7 -2.87 -6.56 12.61
CA ILE A 7 -1.88 -7.34 13.37
C ILE A 7 -2.66 -8.40 14.15
N THR A 8 -2.36 -9.67 13.90
CA THR A 8 -2.92 -10.77 14.68
C THR A 8 -2.08 -11.05 15.92
N VAL A 9 -2.68 -11.67 16.94
CA VAL A 9 -2.04 -12.01 18.22
C VAL A 9 -0.79 -12.91 18.05
N THR A 10 -0.67 -13.62 16.93
CA THR A 10 0.50 -14.44 16.58
C THR A 10 1.61 -13.66 15.87
N GLY A 11 1.54 -12.33 15.80
CA GLY A 11 2.50 -11.48 15.09
C GLY A 11 2.40 -11.54 13.55
N ARG A 12 1.37 -12.20 13.01
CA ARG A 12 1.14 -12.25 11.56
C ARG A 12 0.52 -10.94 11.12
N LEU A 13 1.21 -10.26 10.21
CA LEU A 13 0.78 -9.02 9.58
C LEU A 13 0.05 -9.33 8.28
N GLU A 14 -1.18 -8.86 8.18
CA GLU A 14 -1.98 -8.96 6.97
C GLU A 14 -2.55 -7.60 6.61
N LEU A 15 -2.67 -7.34 5.32
CA LEU A 15 -3.39 -6.18 4.85
C LEU A 15 -4.89 -6.43 5.03
N ASN A 16 -5.60 -5.44 5.57
CA ASN A 16 -7.05 -5.51 5.70
C ASN A 16 -7.69 -5.43 4.31
N SER A 17 -8.24 -6.55 3.84
CA SER A 17 -8.88 -6.65 2.53
C SER A 17 -10.08 -5.72 2.34
N ASP A 18 -10.75 -5.30 3.42
CA ASP A 18 -11.89 -4.38 3.36
C ASP A 18 -11.44 -2.93 3.13
N SER A 19 -10.19 -2.63 3.49
CA SER A 19 -9.60 -1.30 3.30
C SER A 19 -8.92 -1.11 1.94
N ILE A 20 -8.77 -2.20 1.16
CA ILE A 20 -8.11 -2.20 -0.14
C ILE A 20 -9.16 -2.41 -1.25
N PRO A 21 -9.37 -1.43 -2.13
CA PRO A 21 -10.28 -1.62 -3.26
C PRO A 21 -9.73 -2.69 -4.20
N ARG A 22 -10.58 -3.66 -4.57
CA ARG A 22 -10.25 -4.64 -5.61
C ARG A 22 -10.43 -3.99 -6.97
N LEU A 23 -9.32 -3.59 -7.59
CA LEU A 23 -9.33 -2.99 -8.92
C LEU A 23 -9.03 -4.04 -9.99
N GLN A 24 -9.82 -4.05 -11.05
CA GLN A 24 -9.61 -4.89 -12.23
C GLN A 24 -9.84 -4.08 -13.50
N ILE A 25 -9.12 -4.46 -14.56
CA ILE A 25 -9.29 -3.84 -15.88
C ILE A 25 -10.56 -4.42 -16.51
N ASN A 26 -11.42 -3.54 -17.02
CA ASN A 26 -12.57 -3.96 -17.80
C ASN A 26 -12.10 -4.55 -19.15
N GLN A 27 -12.22 -5.87 -19.29
CA GLN A 27 -11.73 -6.59 -20.48
C GLN A 27 -12.53 -6.29 -21.74
N HIS A 28 -13.81 -5.92 -21.61
CA HIS A 28 -14.62 -5.50 -22.75
C HIS A 28 -14.05 -4.20 -23.35
N TYR A 29 -13.74 -3.23 -22.50
CA TYR A 29 -13.10 -1.98 -22.93
C TYR A 29 -11.70 -2.24 -23.51
N ALA A 30 -10.93 -3.15 -22.92
CA ALA A 30 -9.63 -3.55 -23.47
C ALA A 30 -9.75 -4.16 -24.88
N SER A 31 -10.80 -4.95 -25.14
CA SER A 31 -11.06 -5.54 -26.46
C SER A 31 -11.47 -4.52 -27.52
N MET A 32 -12.07 -3.39 -27.14
CA MET A 32 -12.43 -2.31 -28.07
C MET A 32 -11.21 -1.67 -28.72
N CYS A 33 -10.04 -1.68 -28.07
CA CYS A 33 -8.79 -1.20 -28.65
C CYS A 33 -8.44 -1.92 -29.96
N ASN A 34 -8.74 -3.23 -30.04
CA ASN A 34 -8.46 -4.06 -31.22
C ASN A 34 -9.52 -3.91 -32.32
N ASN A 35 -10.72 -3.44 -31.97
CA ASN A 35 -11.87 -3.31 -32.87
C ASN A 35 -12.14 -1.86 -33.31
N ALA A 36 -11.35 -0.90 -32.82
CA ALA A 36 -11.50 0.51 -33.15
C ALA A 36 -11.20 0.73 -34.64
N ARG A 37 -12.18 1.31 -35.35
CA ARG A 37 -12.08 1.63 -36.79
C ARG A 37 -11.24 2.89 -37.06
N ASN A 38 -11.03 3.72 -36.05
CA ASN A 38 -10.30 4.97 -36.12
C ASN A 38 -9.05 4.90 -35.24
N ASP A 39 -7.92 5.36 -35.78
CA ASP A 39 -6.61 5.35 -35.12
C ASP A 39 -6.61 6.21 -33.85
N GLY A 40 -7.31 7.36 -33.88
CA GLY A 40 -7.43 8.26 -32.72
C GLY A 40 -8.17 7.62 -31.54
N ASP A 41 -9.24 6.87 -31.80
CA ASP A 41 -10.00 6.17 -30.76
C ASP A 41 -9.19 5.01 -30.17
N SER A 42 -8.46 4.27 -31.01
CA SER A 42 -7.58 3.18 -30.56
C SER A 42 -6.46 3.71 -29.64
N GLN A 43 -5.82 4.82 -30.03
CA GLN A 43 -4.76 5.44 -29.24
C GLN A 43 -5.28 5.96 -27.89
N PHE A 44 -6.47 6.58 -27.87
CA PHE A 44 -7.11 7.04 -26.64
C PHE A 44 -7.40 5.88 -25.67
N ILE A 45 -8.02 4.80 -26.16
CA ILE A 45 -8.31 3.61 -25.34
C ILE A 45 -7.01 3.00 -24.79
N ARG A 46 -5.97 2.91 -25.62
CA ARG A 46 -4.66 2.36 -25.21
C ARG A 46 -4.00 3.19 -24.12
N SER A 47 -4.07 4.52 -24.19
CA SER A 47 -3.56 5.41 -23.15
C SER A 47 -4.27 5.20 -21.82
N ASN A 48 -5.60 5.21 -21.83
CA ASN A 48 -6.39 4.98 -20.60
C ASN A 48 -6.14 3.60 -19.98
N LEU A 49 -5.95 2.56 -20.81
CA LEU A 49 -5.57 1.23 -20.32
C LEU A 49 -4.18 1.23 -19.68
N GLN A 50 -3.24 2.00 -20.22
CA GLN A 50 -1.91 2.14 -19.65
C GLN A 50 -1.95 2.86 -18.30
N ASP A 51 -2.74 3.92 -18.19
CA ASP A 51 -2.94 4.66 -16.94
C ASP A 51 -3.64 3.81 -15.89
N ALA A 52 -4.67 3.03 -16.28
CA ALA A 52 -5.34 2.10 -15.39
C ALA A 52 -4.39 1.01 -14.86
N LYS A 53 -3.55 0.42 -15.73
CA LYS A 53 -2.51 -0.53 -15.32
C LYS A 53 -1.50 0.09 -14.36
N TRP A 54 -1.09 1.32 -14.64
CA TRP A 54 -0.15 2.04 -13.78
C TRP A 54 -0.76 2.34 -12.42
N LEU A 55 -2.04 2.72 -12.37
CA LEU A 55 -2.78 2.94 -11.13
C LEU A 55 -2.80 1.67 -10.27
N ILE A 56 -3.20 0.53 -10.84
CA ILE A 56 -3.23 -0.77 -10.14
C ILE A 56 -1.84 -1.08 -9.56
N LYS A 57 -0.79 -0.99 -10.38
CA LYS A 57 0.59 -1.25 -9.94
C LYS A 57 1.04 -0.29 -8.83
N SER A 58 0.67 0.98 -8.91
CA SER A 58 1.00 1.97 -7.88
C SER A 58 0.31 1.68 -6.54
N LEU A 59 -0.93 1.15 -6.59
CA LEU A 59 -1.66 0.73 -5.41
C LEU A 59 -1.02 -0.53 -4.77
N GLU A 60 -0.62 -1.50 -5.58
CA GLU A 60 0.11 -2.69 -5.12
C GLU A 60 1.44 -2.31 -4.45
N SER A 61 2.21 -1.42 -5.06
CA SER A 61 3.47 -0.90 -4.51
C SER A 61 3.27 -0.19 -3.16
N ARG A 62 2.19 0.60 -3.03
CA ARG A 62 1.80 1.22 -1.77
C ARG A 62 1.47 0.19 -0.69
N ASN A 63 0.76 -0.87 -1.05
CA ASN A 63 0.37 -1.94 -0.13
C ASN A 63 1.60 -2.73 0.35
N ASP A 64 2.56 -3.02 -0.54
CA ASP A 64 3.84 -3.63 -0.18
C ASP A 64 4.63 -2.75 0.81
N THR A 65 4.74 -1.46 0.50
CA THR A 65 5.39 -0.48 1.38
C THR A 65 4.74 -0.45 2.77
N LEU A 66 3.41 -0.39 2.83
CA LEU A 66 2.66 -0.43 4.10
C LEU A 66 2.98 -1.68 4.92
N LEU A 67 3.05 -2.85 4.27
CA LEU A 67 3.33 -4.11 4.93
C LEU A 67 4.77 -4.17 5.45
N ARG A 68 5.75 -3.73 4.64
CA ARG A 68 7.17 -3.68 5.03
C ARG A 68 7.40 -2.76 6.22
N VAL A 69 6.83 -1.56 6.19
CA VAL A 69 6.91 -0.59 7.29
C VAL A 69 6.25 -1.13 8.56
N SER A 70 5.06 -1.72 8.44
CA SER A 70 4.36 -2.29 9.59
C SER A 70 5.12 -3.46 10.20
N ARG A 71 5.78 -4.28 9.38
CA ARG A 71 6.66 -5.36 9.86
C ARG A 71 7.82 -4.85 10.67
N CYS A 72 8.54 -3.86 10.14
CA CYS A 72 9.64 -3.23 10.87
C CYS A 72 9.17 -2.65 12.22
N ILE A 73 7.99 -2.00 12.25
CA ILE A 73 7.43 -1.45 13.50
C ILE A 73 7.11 -2.56 14.51
N VAL A 74 6.47 -3.65 14.08
CA VAL A 74 6.14 -4.77 14.98
C VAL A 74 7.40 -5.44 15.53
N GLU A 75 8.42 -5.64 14.69
CA GLU A 75 9.71 -6.22 15.09
C GLU A 75 10.41 -5.34 16.14
N GLN A 76 10.41 -4.02 15.96
CA GLN A 76 11.02 -3.10 16.94
C GLN A 76 10.20 -2.96 18.22
N GLN A 77 8.87 -3.14 18.15
CA GLN A 77 7.94 -3.06 19.29
C GLN A 77 7.57 -4.44 19.86
N GLN A 78 8.36 -5.48 19.61
CA GLN A 78 8.03 -6.84 20.09
C GLN A 78 7.73 -6.88 21.61
N ALA A 79 8.52 -6.15 22.41
CA ALA A 79 8.33 -6.08 23.86
C ALA A 79 6.97 -5.48 24.27
N PHE A 80 6.46 -4.51 23.51
CA PHE A 80 5.12 -3.95 23.72
C PHE A 80 4.02 -5.01 23.48
N PHE A 81 4.17 -5.82 22.43
CA PHE A 81 3.19 -6.87 22.12
C PHE A 81 3.25 -8.06 23.08
N GLU A 82 4.43 -8.37 23.63
CA GLU A 82 4.62 -9.52 24.53
C GLU A 82 4.34 -9.19 26.00
N GLN A 83 4.73 -8.00 26.46
CA GLN A 83 4.72 -7.64 27.89
C GLN A 83 3.74 -6.51 28.22
N GLY A 84 3.14 -5.89 27.21
CA GLY A 84 2.14 -4.84 27.36
C GLY A 84 2.69 -3.43 27.20
N GLU A 85 1.82 -2.45 27.43
CA GLU A 85 2.06 -1.04 27.09
C GLU A 85 3.25 -0.40 27.81
N GLU A 86 3.59 -0.87 29.01
CA GLU A 86 4.72 -0.37 29.79
C GLU A 86 6.09 -0.62 29.12
N TYR A 87 6.15 -1.54 28.16
CA TYR A 87 7.38 -1.93 27.46
C TYR A 87 7.51 -1.29 26.07
N MET A 88 6.72 -0.25 25.78
CA MET A 88 6.80 0.50 24.54
C MET A 88 8.13 1.25 24.45
N LYS A 89 8.86 1.05 23.34
CA LYS A 89 10.14 1.73 23.10
C LYS A 89 9.94 2.98 22.26
N PRO A 90 10.61 4.10 22.55
CA PRO A 90 10.63 5.22 21.62
C PRO A 90 11.30 4.77 20.30
N MET A 91 10.77 5.22 19.17
CA MET A 91 11.26 4.90 17.83
C MET A 91 11.42 6.17 16.99
N VAL A 92 12.45 6.21 16.14
CA VAL A 92 12.68 7.30 15.19
C VAL A 92 12.28 6.85 13.79
N LEU A 93 11.57 7.70 13.04
CA LEU A 93 11.17 7.37 11.66
C LEU A 93 12.36 7.14 10.72
N ALA A 94 13.49 7.81 10.99
CA ALA A 94 14.75 7.63 10.28
C ALA A 94 15.26 6.18 10.36
N ASP A 95 15.14 5.52 11.52
CA ASP A 95 15.59 4.13 11.70
C ASP A 95 14.75 3.16 10.86
N ILE A 96 13.44 3.40 10.81
CA ILE A 96 12.51 2.64 9.95
C ILE A 96 12.85 2.88 8.48
N ALA A 97 13.05 4.14 8.09
CA ALA A 97 13.39 4.53 6.73
C ALA A 97 14.65 3.83 6.23
N GLN A 98 15.68 3.75 7.08
CA GLN A 98 16.89 3.00 6.81
C GLN A 98 16.63 1.50 6.69
N ALA A 99 15.85 0.92 7.61
CA ALA A 99 15.55 -0.52 7.61
C ALA A 99 14.74 -0.99 6.39
N VAL A 100 13.85 -0.15 5.85
CA VAL A 100 13.07 -0.49 4.65
C VAL A 100 13.65 0.09 3.35
N GLU A 101 14.84 0.71 3.41
CA GLU A 101 15.51 1.34 2.26
C GLU A 101 14.63 2.36 1.52
N MET A 102 13.92 3.20 2.28
CA MET A 102 13.05 4.25 1.73
C MET A 102 13.38 5.61 2.34
N HIS A 103 12.96 6.67 1.68
CA HIS A 103 13.07 8.01 2.25
C HIS A 103 12.14 8.18 3.46
N GLU A 104 12.62 8.87 4.50
CA GLU A 104 11.84 9.22 5.69
C GLU A 104 10.51 9.91 5.34
N SER A 105 10.52 10.78 4.34
CA SER A 105 9.31 11.45 3.84
C SER A 105 8.24 10.47 3.33
N THR A 106 8.64 9.31 2.84
CA THR A 106 7.72 8.24 2.42
C THR A 106 7.14 7.53 3.64
N ILE A 107 7.98 7.22 4.64
CA ILE A 107 7.54 6.59 5.89
C ILE A 107 6.55 7.49 6.63
N SER A 108 6.90 8.77 6.79
CA SER A 108 6.05 9.78 7.44
C SER A 108 4.66 9.86 6.81
N ARG A 109 4.57 9.84 5.47
CA ARG A 109 3.29 9.85 4.74
C ARG A 109 2.47 8.57 4.97
N VAL A 110 3.13 7.44 5.14
CA VAL A 110 2.50 6.12 5.32
C VAL A 110 2.02 5.93 6.77
N THR A 111 2.76 6.44 7.74
CA THR A 111 2.44 6.31 9.18
C THR A 111 1.45 7.36 9.67
N THR A 112 1.34 8.51 8.99
CA THR A 112 0.37 9.55 9.33
C THR A 112 -1.03 9.09 8.93
N PRO A 113 -1.99 8.99 9.87
CA PRO A 113 -3.35 8.61 9.54
C PRO A 113 -3.99 9.67 8.63
N LYS A 114 -4.56 9.24 7.50
CA LYS A 114 -5.62 10.02 6.84
C LYS A 114 -6.87 9.80 7.67
N ILE A 115 -7.22 10.78 8.50
CA ILE A 115 -8.49 10.84 9.23
C ILE A 115 -9.54 11.31 8.21
N PRO A 116 -10.48 10.48 7.72
CA PRO A 116 -11.77 11.03 7.35
C PRO A 116 -12.44 11.42 8.67
N ALA A 117 -12.71 12.72 8.83
CA ALA A 117 -13.62 13.20 9.86
C ALA A 117 -15.03 12.64 9.62
#